data_AF-A0A948KKF6-F1
#
_entry.id   AF-A0A948KKF6-F1
#
_cell.length_a   1.000
_cell.length_b   1.000
_cell.length_c   1.000
_cell.angle_alpha   90.00
_cell.angle_beta   90.00
_cell.angle_gamma   90.00
#
_symmetry.space_group_name_H-M   'P 1'
#
loop_
_entity.id
_entity.type
_entity.pdbx_description
1 polymer ?
#
loop_
_entity_poly.entity_id
_entity_poly.type
_entity_poly.pdbx_seq_one_letter_code
_entity_poly.pdbx_strand_id
1 'polypeptide(L)'
;MNKPILIIDSKEPAQLKKLAIATKIPHEVKSLKVGDYAYVKDDEVLMLIERKKVADLLNAVISRRERVDGTIYHRYSYQLKAWFNHEIDKTPCVKVLGIVGEVDAKFENVFYGALGSSGIRVFDLVFWVKNNVEFLKTSYSFIKSFDEDKWRLPPQERRPGFDQIVWLQDVVGQQHATKLVKHFRTIEKVVNASVEELSAVIPKKSAKKLHMFFR
;
A
#
# COMPACT_ATOMS: atom_id res chain seq x y z
N MET A 1 -22.44 -6.91 17.45
CA MET A 1 -21.54 -6.68 16.31
C MET A 1 -20.31 -7.55 16.50
N ASN A 2 -19.79 -8.16 15.43
CA ASN A 2 -18.59 -8.97 15.52
C ASN A 2 -17.37 -8.10 15.80
N LYS A 3 -16.38 -8.65 16.51
CA LYS A 3 -15.12 -7.94 16.75
C LYS A 3 -14.21 -8.08 15.52
N PRO A 4 -13.39 -7.06 15.18
CA PRO A 4 -12.38 -7.21 14.15
C PRO A 4 -11.44 -8.37 14.43
N ILE A 5 -11.14 -9.17 13.40
CA ILE A 5 -10.22 -10.31 13.45
C ILE A 5 -8.93 -9.91 12.73
N LEU A 6 -7.79 -10.18 13.36
CA LEU A 6 -6.47 -10.01 12.76
C LEU A 6 -6.15 -11.21 11.86
N ILE A 7 -6.03 -11.00 10.56
CA ILE A 7 -5.45 -11.96 9.63
C ILE A 7 -3.94 -11.73 9.57
N ILE A 8 -3.17 -12.77 9.88
CA ILE A 8 -1.71 -12.77 9.82
C ILE A 8 -1.29 -13.54 8.57
N ASP A 9 -0.41 -12.96 7.74
CA ASP A 9 0.10 -13.66 6.58
C ASP A 9 0.84 -14.96 6.98
N SER A 10 0.57 -16.02 6.24
CA SER A 10 1.18 -17.33 6.47
C SER A 10 2.70 -17.34 6.41
N LYS A 11 3.33 -16.39 5.69
CA LYS A 11 4.77 -16.23 5.56
C LYS A 11 5.40 -15.49 6.75
N GLU A 12 4.60 -14.85 7.61
CA GLU A 12 5.14 -14.16 8.78
C GLU A 12 5.80 -15.15 9.77
N PRO A 13 6.88 -14.74 10.45
CA PRO A 13 7.59 -15.57 11.43
C PRO A 13 6.67 -16.22 12.48
N ALA A 14 6.93 -17.50 12.79
CA ALA A 14 6.14 -18.25 13.78
C ALA A 14 6.08 -17.58 15.17
N GLN A 15 7.12 -16.84 15.55
CA GLN A 15 7.14 -16.07 16.79
C GLN A 15 6.02 -15.02 16.85
N LEU A 16 5.71 -14.35 15.73
CA LEU A 16 4.66 -13.32 15.68
C LEU A 16 3.27 -13.93 15.83
N LYS A 17 3.05 -15.13 15.26
CA LYS A 17 1.82 -15.91 15.44
C LYS A 17 1.63 -16.30 16.91
N LYS A 18 2.69 -16.76 17.58
CA LYS A 18 2.67 -17.04 19.03
C LYS A 18 2.37 -15.78 19.86
N LEU A 19 2.91 -14.63 19.46
CA LEU A 19 2.63 -13.37 20.14
C LEU A 19 1.17 -12.95 20.02
N ALA A 20 0.51 -13.17 18.88
CA ALA A 20 -0.92 -12.88 18.72
C ALA A 20 -1.80 -13.71 19.67
N ILE A 21 -1.43 -14.97 19.92
CA ILE A 21 -2.06 -15.81 20.94
C ILE A 21 -1.85 -15.21 22.33
N ALA A 22 -0.61 -14.85 22.67
CA ALA A 22 -0.27 -14.29 23.97
C ALA A 22 -0.96 -12.95 24.26
N THR A 23 -1.19 -12.11 23.24
CA THR A 23 -1.89 -10.83 23.38
C THR A 23 -3.41 -10.97 23.44
N LYS A 24 -3.96 -12.19 23.27
CA LYS A 24 -5.41 -12.46 23.25
C LYS A 24 -6.16 -11.66 22.18
N ILE A 25 -5.49 -11.32 21.08
CA ILE A 25 -6.10 -10.68 19.92
C ILE A 25 -6.80 -11.77 19.09
N PRO A 26 -8.10 -11.62 18.75
CA PRO A 26 -8.76 -12.54 17.82
C PRO A 26 -8.00 -12.55 16.50
N HIS A 27 -7.54 -13.71 16.06
CA HIS A 27 -6.72 -13.81 14.86
C HIS A 27 -6.87 -15.12 14.11
N GLU A 28 -6.50 -15.09 12.83
CA GLU A 28 -6.38 -16.24 11.95
C GLU A 28 -5.08 -16.14 11.15
N VAL A 29 -4.56 -17.29 10.71
CA VAL A 29 -3.39 -17.33 9.82
C VAL A 29 -3.86 -17.75 8.43
N LYS A 30 -3.68 -16.88 7.44
CA LYS A 30 -4.06 -17.12 6.03
C LYS A 30 -2.95 -16.63 5.11
N SER A 31 -2.91 -17.14 3.87
CA SER A 31 -2.08 -16.50 2.85
C SER A 31 -2.77 -15.24 2.38
N LEU A 32 -2.13 -14.09 2.58
CA LEU A 32 -2.50 -12.82 1.96
C LEU A 32 -1.80 -12.72 0.62
N LYS A 33 -2.50 -12.15 -0.37
CA LYS A 33 -1.85 -11.73 -1.61
C LYS A 33 -1.00 -10.47 -1.41
N VAL A 34 -1.33 -9.71 -0.37
CA VAL A 34 -1.00 -8.31 -0.21
C VAL A 34 -0.90 -7.98 1.28
N GLY A 35 0.23 -7.39 1.69
CA GLY A 35 0.51 -7.00 3.08
C GLY A 35 0.88 -8.17 3.98
N ASP A 36 1.35 -7.83 5.18
CA ASP A 36 1.74 -8.81 6.19
C ASP A 36 0.59 -9.10 7.17
N TYR A 37 -0.32 -8.12 7.36
CA TYR A 37 -1.49 -8.25 8.22
C TYR A 37 -2.71 -7.52 7.65
N ALA A 38 -3.90 -8.02 8.02
CA ALA A 38 -5.17 -7.36 7.75
C ALA A 38 -6.08 -7.42 8.98
N TYR A 39 -6.88 -6.39 9.23
CA TYR A 39 -8.03 -6.50 10.14
C TYR A 39 -9.32 -6.57 9.33
N VAL A 40 -10.12 -7.59 9.61
CA VAL A 40 -11.36 -7.88 8.90
C VAL A 40 -12.54 -7.92 9.87
N LYS A 41 -13.68 -7.37 9.47
CA LYS A 41 -14.95 -7.44 10.21
C LYS A 41 -16.08 -7.59 9.21
N ASP A 42 -16.95 -8.58 9.43
CA ASP A 42 -18.12 -8.83 8.57
C ASP A 42 -17.74 -8.91 7.07
N ASP A 43 -16.64 -9.63 6.77
CA ASP A 43 -16.00 -9.79 5.45
C ASP A 43 -15.40 -8.52 4.81
N GLU A 44 -15.44 -7.38 5.52
CA GLU A 44 -14.81 -6.13 5.08
C GLU A 44 -13.40 -5.96 5.67
N VAL A 45 -12.45 -5.55 4.82
CA VAL A 45 -11.10 -5.19 5.25
C VAL A 45 -11.11 -3.77 5.80
N LEU A 46 -10.92 -3.63 7.11
CA LEU A 46 -10.89 -2.33 7.79
C LEU A 46 -9.50 -1.69 7.72
N MET A 47 -8.45 -2.51 7.83
CA MET A 47 -7.06 -2.03 7.86
C MET A 47 -6.11 -3.06 7.27
N LEU A 48 -5.14 -2.60 6.50
CA LEU A 48 -4.01 -3.38 6.03
C LEU A 48 -2.72 -2.82 6.60
N ILE A 49 -1.82 -3.72 6.95
CA ILE A 49 -0.55 -3.37 7.55
C ILE A 49 0.57 -4.06 6.79
N GLU A 50 1.54 -3.27 6.35
CA GLU A 50 2.88 -3.77 6.04
C GLU A 50 3.76 -3.56 7.27
N ARG A 51 4.39 -4.62 7.74
CA ARG A 51 5.33 -4.57 8.86
C ARG A 51 6.77 -4.57 8.33
N LYS A 52 7.51 -3.53 8.65
CA LYS A 52 8.92 -3.39 8.26
C LYS A 52 9.80 -3.25 9.50
N LYS A 53 10.95 -3.91 9.54
CA LYS A 53 11.97 -3.55 10.54
C LYS A 53 12.67 -2.27 10.08
N VAL A 54 13.21 -1.48 11.00
CA VAL A 54 14.00 -0.28 10.66
C VAL A 54 15.12 -0.63 9.65
N ALA A 55 15.87 -1.70 9.90
CA ALA A 55 16.93 -2.15 9.00
C ALA A 55 16.41 -2.52 7.60
N ASP A 56 15.25 -3.18 7.51
CA ASP A 56 14.65 -3.56 6.24
C ASP A 56 14.19 -2.32 5.45
N LEU A 57 13.62 -1.33 6.14
CA LEU A 57 13.23 -0.06 5.53
C LEU A 57 14.46 0.71 5.03
N LEU A 58 15.48 0.87 5.86
CA LEU A 58 16.74 1.52 5.45
C LEU A 58 17.38 0.81 4.26
N ASN A 59 17.42 -0.53 4.28
CA ASN A 59 17.90 -1.32 3.15
C ASN A 59 17.06 -1.08 1.90
N ALA A 60 15.73 -0.96 2.01
CA ALA A 60 14.86 -0.67 0.88
C ALA A 60 15.10 0.74 0.31
N VAL A 61 15.30 1.75 1.17
CA VAL A 61 15.63 3.13 0.77
C VAL A 61 16.98 3.16 0.03
N ILE A 62 18.02 2.62 0.67
CA ILE A 62 19.41 2.67 0.18
C ILE A 62 19.55 1.89 -1.12
N SER A 63 18.96 0.70 -1.20
CA SER A 63 18.98 -0.13 -2.41
C SER A 63 18.08 0.40 -3.54
N ARG A 64 17.38 1.52 -3.33
CA ARG A 64 16.35 2.08 -4.21
C ARG A 64 15.18 1.13 -4.48
N ARG A 65 15.01 0.07 -3.69
CA ARG A 65 13.84 -0.82 -3.75
C ARG A 65 12.56 -0.12 -3.33
N GLU A 66 12.62 0.97 -2.55
CA GLU A 66 11.42 1.76 -2.24
C GLU A 66 10.72 2.34 -3.47
N ARG A 67 11.42 2.58 -4.58
CA ARG A 67 10.75 2.95 -5.85
C ARG A 67 9.87 1.82 -6.38
N VAL A 68 10.24 0.57 -6.10
CA VAL A 68 9.48 -0.63 -6.44
C VAL A 68 8.38 -0.85 -5.40
N ASP A 69 8.67 -0.69 -4.10
CA ASP A 69 7.69 -0.92 -3.04
C ASP A 69 6.58 0.14 -3.01
N GLY A 70 6.86 1.42 -3.30
CA GLY A 70 5.85 2.46 -3.50
C GLY A 70 4.87 2.16 -4.64
N THR A 71 5.32 1.48 -5.69
CA THR A 71 4.45 0.90 -6.73
C THR A 71 3.74 -0.36 -6.25
N ILE A 72 4.32 -1.16 -5.35
CA ILE A 72 3.59 -2.23 -4.67
C ILE A 72 2.42 -1.58 -3.92
N TYR A 73 2.59 -0.58 -3.03
CA TYR A 73 1.53 0.08 -2.22
C TYR A 73 0.32 0.61 -2.99
N HIS A 74 0.52 1.08 -4.22
CA HIS A 74 -0.59 1.40 -5.11
C HIS A 74 -1.21 0.18 -5.78
N ARG A 75 -0.42 -0.87 -6.13
CA ARG A 75 -0.97 -2.19 -6.48
C ARG A 75 -1.82 -2.79 -5.35
N TYR A 76 -1.55 -2.52 -4.06
CA TYR A 76 -2.40 -3.00 -2.94
C TYR A 76 -3.86 -2.58 -3.17
N SER A 77 -4.09 -1.30 -3.47
CA SER A 77 -5.43 -0.74 -3.72
C SER A 77 -6.17 -1.45 -4.87
N TYR A 78 -5.45 -1.92 -5.89
CA TYR A 78 -6.03 -2.62 -7.05
C TYR A 78 -6.13 -4.13 -6.88
N GLN A 79 -5.15 -4.76 -6.22
CA GLN A 79 -5.17 -6.20 -5.95
C GLN A 79 -6.22 -6.56 -4.89
N LEU A 80 -6.50 -5.65 -3.95
CA LEU A 80 -7.64 -5.79 -3.05
C LEU A 80 -8.95 -5.82 -3.84
N LYS A 81 -9.15 -4.90 -4.82
CA LYS A 81 -10.35 -4.89 -5.69
C LYS A 81 -10.56 -6.23 -6.40
N ALA A 82 -9.47 -6.89 -6.80
CA ALA A 82 -9.51 -8.19 -7.44
C ALA A 82 -9.71 -9.37 -6.47
N TRP A 83 -9.55 -9.18 -5.16
CA TRP A 83 -9.63 -10.26 -4.16
C TRP A 83 -10.96 -10.31 -3.42
N PHE A 84 -11.64 -9.18 -3.24
CA PHE A 84 -12.90 -9.10 -2.49
C PHE A 84 -14.15 -8.82 -3.34
N ASN A 85 -14.07 -8.96 -4.67
CA ASN A 85 -15.18 -8.97 -5.65
C ASN A 85 -16.28 -7.87 -5.52
N HIS A 86 -16.08 -6.86 -4.69
CA HIS A 86 -17.01 -5.78 -4.46
C HIS A 86 -16.27 -4.47 -4.20
N GLU A 87 -16.96 -3.38 -4.50
CA GLU A 87 -16.62 -1.96 -4.45
C GLU A 87 -15.66 -1.48 -3.31
N ILE A 88 -14.38 -1.86 -3.31
CA ILE A 88 -13.35 -1.29 -2.42
C ILE A 88 -13.15 0.23 -2.68
N ASP A 89 -13.76 0.77 -3.74
CA ASP A 89 -13.83 2.22 -3.90
C ASP A 89 -14.56 2.94 -2.77
N LYS A 90 -15.34 2.23 -1.93
CA LYS A 90 -16.09 2.81 -0.81
C LYS A 90 -15.57 2.46 0.58
N THR A 91 -14.76 1.41 0.74
CA THR A 91 -14.28 1.00 2.07
C THR A 91 -12.97 1.74 2.38
N PRO A 92 -12.93 2.61 3.40
CA PRO A 92 -11.71 3.28 3.82
C PRO A 92 -10.77 2.26 4.47
N CYS A 93 -10.07 1.48 3.67
CA CYS A 93 -9.00 0.62 4.17
C CYS A 93 -7.87 1.53 4.67
N VAL A 94 -7.67 1.55 5.99
CA VAL A 94 -6.53 2.23 6.60
C VAL A 94 -5.26 1.49 6.15
N LYS A 95 -4.31 2.19 5.54
CA LYS A 95 -2.98 1.64 5.24
C LYS A 95 -2.02 2.06 6.34
N VAL A 96 -1.34 1.07 6.91
CA VAL A 96 -0.38 1.28 7.98
C VAL A 96 0.97 0.72 7.60
N LEU A 97 2.01 1.53 7.77
CA LEU A 97 3.39 1.06 7.84
C LEU A 97 3.78 0.87 9.32
N GLY A 98 3.90 -0.38 9.74
CA GLY A 98 4.34 -0.74 11.08
C GLY A 98 5.86 -0.88 11.15
N ILE A 99 6.54 0.11 11.74
CA ILE A 99 8.00 0.08 11.88
C ILE A 99 8.39 -0.42 13.26
N VAL A 100 9.21 -1.47 13.27
CA VAL A 100 9.71 -2.07 14.50
C VAL A 100 11.22 -1.87 14.63
N GLY A 101 11.64 -1.31 15.76
CA GLY A 101 13.04 -1.18 16.16
C GLY A 101 13.52 0.25 16.34
N GLU A 102 14.82 0.37 16.61
CA GLU A 102 15.51 1.64 16.83
C GLU A 102 16.29 2.07 15.57
N VAL A 103 16.44 3.39 15.42
CA VAL A 103 17.14 4.01 14.28
C VAL A 103 18.53 4.41 14.75
N ASP A 104 19.55 3.96 14.02
CA ASP A 104 20.91 4.42 14.22
C ASP A 104 21.02 5.90 13.82
N ALA A 105 21.60 6.73 14.68
CA ALA A 105 21.73 8.18 14.49
C ALA A 105 22.35 8.55 13.14
N LYS A 106 23.24 7.73 12.58
CA LYS A 106 23.85 8.02 11.26
C LYS A 106 22.85 7.97 10.10
N PHE A 107 21.71 7.30 10.28
CA PHE A 107 20.69 7.11 9.26
C PHE A 107 19.40 7.87 9.55
N GLU A 108 19.35 8.66 10.61
CA GLU A 108 18.16 9.35 11.10
C GLU A 108 17.49 10.21 10.02
N ASN A 109 18.28 11.03 9.31
CA ASN A 109 17.79 11.88 8.22
C ASN A 109 17.21 11.08 7.04
N VAL A 110 17.85 9.97 6.67
CA VAL A 110 17.40 9.12 5.57
C VAL A 110 16.09 8.42 5.96
N PHE A 111 16.04 7.91 7.19
CA PHE A 111 14.88 7.22 7.74
C PHE A 111 13.67 8.15 7.86
N TYR A 112 13.81 9.32 8.49
CA TYR A 112 12.70 10.27 8.62
C TYR A 112 12.31 10.90 7.29
N GLY A 113 13.26 11.08 6.36
CA GLY A 113 12.96 11.50 5.00
C GLY A 113 12.09 10.47 4.27
N ALA A 114 12.40 9.18 4.39
CA ALA A 114 11.59 8.10 3.83
C ALA A 114 10.20 8.04 4.47
N LEU A 115 10.12 8.16 5.80
CA LEU A 115 8.86 8.20 6.53
C LEU A 115 7.97 9.37 6.14
N GLY A 116 8.53 10.58 6.11
CA GLY A 116 7.83 11.78 5.68
C GLY A 116 7.35 11.65 4.24
N SER A 117 8.18 11.07 3.36
CA SER A 117 7.78 10.77 1.98
C SER A 117 6.60 9.80 1.92
N SER A 118 6.60 8.73 2.73
CA SER A 118 5.50 7.77 2.78
C SER A 118 4.19 8.43 3.25
N GLY A 119 4.24 9.13 4.40
CA GLY A 119 3.06 9.79 4.97
C GLY A 119 2.50 10.91 4.08
N ILE A 120 3.35 11.67 3.39
CA ILE A 120 2.90 12.79 2.54
C ILE A 120 2.46 12.33 1.15
N ARG A 121 3.16 11.37 0.54
CA ARG A 121 2.91 11.00 -0.87
C ARG A 121 1.89 9.89 -1.01
N VAL A 122 1.89 8.93 -0.08
CA VAL A 122 1.06 7.72 -0.14
C VAL A 122 -0.12 7.81 0.83
N PHE A 123 -0.10 8.79 1.76
CA PHE A 123 -1.09 8.98 2.82
C PHE A 123 -1.22 7.77 3.76
N ASP A 124 -0.10 7.07 3.97
CA ASP A 124 -0.04 5.95 4.91
C ASP A 124 0.05 6.47 6.36
N LEU A 125 -0.70 5.84 7.26
CA LEU A 125 -0.45 6.00 8.69
C LEU A 125 0.82 5.23 9.06
N VAL A 126 1.66 5.82 9.90
CA VAL A 126 2.91 5.20 10.33
C VAL A 126 2.79 4.87 11.81
N PHE A 127 2.89 3.59 12.16
CA PHE A 127 3.07 3.16 13.54
C PHE A 127 4.54 2.86 13.77
N TRP A 128 5.23 3.75 14.47
CA TRP A 128 6.57 3.47 14.96
C TRP A 128 6.50 2.92 16.37
N VAL A 129 7.00 1.69 16.54
CA VAL A 129 6.91 0.94 17.80
C VAL A 129 8.24 0.25 18.10
N LYS A 130 8.51 -0.01 19.37
CA LYS A 130 9.81 -0.54 19.81
C LYS A 130 9.97 -2.02 19.51
N ASN A 131 8.88 -2.78 19.59
CA ASN A 131 8.90 -4.23 19.44
C ASN A 131 7.57 -4.79 18.89
N ASN A 132 7.56 -6.08 18.60
CA ASN A 132 6.41 -6.77 18.01
C ASN A 132 5.19 -6.86 18.95
N VAL A 133 5.39 -6.83 20.27
CA VAL A 133 4.27 -6.83 21.23
C VAL A 133 3.56 -5.49 21.18
N GLU A 134 4.32 -4.40 21.18
CA GLU A 134 3.80 -3.05 21.04
C GLU A 134 3.12 -2.87 19.68
N PHE A 135 3.71 -3.37 18.60
CA PHE A 135 3.08 -3.39 17.26
C PHE A 135 1.66 -3.98 17.27
N LEU A 136 1.52 -5.20 17.81
CA LEU A 136 0.22 -5.88 17.85
C LEU A 136 -0.79 -5.14 18.74
N LYS A 137 -0.35 -4.65 19.89
CA LYS A 137 -1.23 -3.90 20.82
C LYS A 137 -1.67 -2.55 20.25
N THR A 138 -0.74 -1.80 19.65
CA THR A 138 -1.03 -0.49 19.06
C THR A 138 -1.97 -0.63 17.87
N SER A 139 -1.69 -1.56 16.95
CA SER A 139 -2.57 -1.79 15.80
C SER A 139 -3.97 -2.26 16.20
N TYR A 140 -4.07 -3.14 17.19
CA TYR A 140 -5.37 -3.60 17.68
C TYR A 140 -6.15 -2.51 18.43
N SER A 141 -5.46 -1.69 19.23
CA SER A 141 -6.10 -0.58 19.94
C SER A 141 -6.60 0.49 18.97
N PHE A 142 -5.82 0.75 17.91
CA PHE A 142 -6.20 1.65 16.83
C PHE A 142 -7.46 1.15 16.11
N ILE A 143 -7.46 -0.11 15.65
CA ILE A 143 -8.61 -0.62 14.89
C ILE A 143 -9.88 -0.70 15.72
N LYS A 144 -9.78 -1.03 17.01
CA LYS A 144 -10.91 -0.98 17.91
C LYS A 144 -11.47 0.44 18.05
N SER A 145 -10.58 1.43 18.16
CA SER A 145 -11.01 2.83 18.28
C SER A 145 -11.59 3.36 16.96
N PHE A 146 -11.09 2.89 15.83
CA PHE A 146 -11.64 3.18 14.50
C PHE A 146 -13.02 2.57 14.31
N ASP A 147 -13.20 1.29 14.69
CA ASP A 147 -14.48 0.57 14.63
C ASP A 147 -15.54 1.15 15.58
N GLU A 148 -15.12 1.81 16.67
CA GLU A 148 -15.98 2.52 17.61
C GLU A 148 -16.27 3.98 17.20
N ASP A 149 -15.95 4.37 15.95
CA ASP A 149 -16.11 5.74 15.41
C ASP A 149 -15.41 6.85 16.23
N LYS A 150 -14.45 6.48 17.09
CA LYS A 150 -13.67 7.45 17.88
C LYS A 150 -12.60 8.15 17.06
N TRP A 151 -12.25 7.58 15.92
CA TRP A 151 -11.30 8.13 14.96
C TRP A 151 -11.92 8.15 13.58
N ARG A 152 -11.81 9.29 12.91
CA ARG A 152 -12.15 9.42 11.49
C ARG A 152 -10.86 9.66 10.73
N LEU A 153 -10.66 8.90 9.65
CA LEU A 153 -9.60 9.22 8.71
C LEU A 153 -9.91 10.57 8.05
N PRO A 154 -8.91 11.44 7.85
CA PRO A 154 -9.12 12.61 7.01
C PRO A 154 -9.56 12.14 5.61
N PRO A 155 -10.48 12.87 4.95
CA PRO A 155 -10.86 12.54 3.60
C PRO A 155 -9.61 12.54 2.71
N GLN A 156 -9.35 11.42 2.04
CA GLN A 156 -8.26 11.36 1.07
C GLN A 156 -8.72 12.10 -0.19
N GLU A 157 -8.16 13.28 -0.46
CA GLU A 157 -8.34 13.94 -1.75
C GLU A 157 -7.72 13.08 -2.85
N ARG A 158 -8.56 12.33 -3.56
CA ARG A 158 -8.12 11.64 -4.76
C ARG A 158 -7.82 12.68 -5.83
N ARG A 159 -6.54 12.85 -6.17
CA ARG A 159 -6.14 13.64 -7.33
C ARG A 159 -6.73 12.97 -8.60
N PRO A 160 -7.58 13.66 -9.38
CA PRO A 160 -8.18 13.07 -10.58
C PRO A 160 -7.11 12.49 -11.52
N GLY A 161 -7.29 11.24 -11.91
CA GLY A 161 -6.37 10.54 -12.82
C GLY A 161 -5.07 10.01 -12.19
N PHE A 162 -4.79 10.27 -10.91
CA PHE A 162 -3.60 9.75 -10.24
C PHE A 162 -3.52 8.23 -10.30
N ASP A 163 -4.65 7.58 -10.03
CA ASP A 163 -4.87 6.14 -10.17
C ASP A 163 -4.46 5.59 -11.54
N GLN A 164 -4.75 6.32 -12.62
CA GLN A 164 -4.39 5.93 -13.99
C GLN A 164 -2.89 6.14 -14.27
N ILE A 165 -2.29 7.21 -13.70
CA ILE A 165 -0.86 7.48 -13.83
C ILE A 165 -0.05 6.35 -13.20
N VAL A 166 -0.50 5.87 -12.05
CA VAL A 166 0.19 4.77 -11.34
C VAL A 166 0.15 3.47 -12.14
N TRP A 167 -0.92 3.18 -12.87
CA TRP A 167 -0.96 1.99 -13.74
C TRP A 167 0.05 2.07 -14.90
N LEU A 168 0.13 3.24 -15.53
CA LEU A 168 0.94 3.40 -16.74
C LEU A 168 2.43 3.56 -16.43
N GLN A 169 2.79 4.07 -15.25
CA GLN A 169 4.19 4.38 -14.94
C GLN A 169 5.11 3.16 -14.91
N ASP A 170 4.58 1.97 -14.58
CA ASP A 170 5.36 0.72 -14.59
C ASP A 170 5.83 0.34 -16.00
N VAL A 171 5.09 0.74 -17.02
CA VAL A 171 5.38 0.39 -18.41
C VAL A 171 6.21 1.50 -19.08
N VAL A 172 5.80 2.76 -18.93
CA VAL A 172 6.37 3.90 -19.70
C VAL A 172 7.11 4.93 -18.85
N GLY A 173 7.09 4.81 -17.52
CA GLY A 173 7.64 5.78 -16.58
C GLY A 173 6.65 6.90 -16.23
N GLN A 174 6.84 7.52 -15.05
CA GLN A 174 5.91 8.50 -14.46
C GLN A 174 5.65 9.71 -15.37
N GLN A 175 6.69 10.28 -15.99
CA GLN A 175 6.53 11.46 -16.86
C GLN A 175 5.64 11.17 -18.08
N HIS A 176 5.82 10.00 -18.69
CA HIS A 176 5.02 9.58 -19.84
C HIS A 176 3.60 9.20 -19.43
N ALA A 177 3.44 8.49 -18.31
CA ALA A 177 2.13 8.17 -17.74
C ALA A 177 1.30 9.43 -17.48
N THR A 178 1.89 10.47 -16.87
CA THR A 178 1.23 11.76 -16.65
C THR A 178 0.81 12.42 -17.95
N LYS A 179 1.67 12.41 -18.99
CA LYS A 179 1.32 12.97 -20.31
C LYS A 179 0.16 12.22 -20.96
N LEU A 180 0.18 10.89 -20.91
CA LEU A 180 -0.88 10.04 -21.46
C LEU A 180 -2.21 10.29 -20.77
N VAL A 181 -2.25 10.28 -19.43
CA VAL A 181 -3.49 10.54 -18.68
C VAL A 181 -4.01 11.96 -18.93
N LYS A 182 -3.12 12.95 -19.02
CA LYS A 182 -3.51 14.33 -19.35
C LYS A 182 -4.12 14.43 -20.75
N HIS A 183 -3.58 13.70 -21.73
CA HIS A 183 -4.04 13.72 -23.13
C HIS A 183 -5.32 12.90 -23.32
N PHE A 184 -5.32 11.63 -22.92
CA PHE A 184 -6.38 10.67 -23.17
C PHE A 184 -7.48 10.66 -22.10
N ARG A 185 -7.29 11.29 -20.93
CA ARG A 185 -8.23 11.43 -19.79
C ARG A 185 -8.60 10.14 -19.05
N THR A 186 -8.59 9.01 -19.73
CA THR A 186 -9.00 7.69 -19.21
C THR A 186 -8.03 6.61 -19.66
N ILE A 187 -7.80 5.59 -18.82
CA ILE A 187 -6.91 4.46 -19.16
C ILE A 187 -7.44 3.63 -20.32
N GLU A 188 -8.77 3.48 -20.44
CA GLU A 188 -9.42 2.79 -21.56
C GLU A 188 -9.02 3.39 -22.90
N LYS A 189 -9.05 4.73 -23.02
CA LYS A 189 -8.59 5.43 -24.24
C LYS A 189 -7.09 5.22 -24.50
N VAL A 190 -6.27 5.08 -23.46
CA VAL A 190 -4.83 4.78 -23.63
C VAL A 190 -4.64 3.35 -24.13
N VAL A 191 -5.38 2.38 -23.58
CA VAL A 191 -5.31 0.95 -23.95
C VAL A 191 -5.75 0.73 -25.40
N ASN A 192 -6.78 1.45 -25.84
CA ASN A 192 -7.35 1.32 -27.18
C ASN A 192 -6.63 2.15 -28.25
N ALA A 193 -5.72 3.05 -27.87
CA ALA A 193 -4.98 3.88 -28.81
C ALA A 193 -3.98 3.08 -29.66
N SER A 194 -3.87 3.45 -30.93
CA SER A 194 -2.85 2.95 -31.86
C SER A 194 -1.44 3.39 -31.45
N VAL A 195 -0.42 2.73 -32.00
CA VAL A 195 0.98 3.11 -31.74
C VAL A 195 1.25 4.53 -32.22
N GLU A 196 0.63 4.94 -33.33
CA GLU A 196 0.71 6.26 -33.92
C GLU A 196 0.14 7.32 -32.97
N GLU A 197 -1.07 7.11 -32.45
CA GLU A 197 -1.72 8.00 -31.48
C GLU A 197 -0.92 8.10 -30.17
N LEU A 198 -0.43 6.97 -29.65
CA LEU A 198 0.43 6.98 -28.46
C LEU A 198 1.74 7.73 -28.72
N SER A 199 2.33 7.58 -29.92
CA SER A 199 3.60 8.20 -30.29
C SER A 199 3.51 9.72 -30.49
N ALA A 200 2.31 10.27 -30.64
CA ALA A 200 2.08 11.71 -30.64
C ALA A 200 2.30 12.35 -29.25
N VAL A 201 2.23 11.56 -28.17
CA VAL A 201 2.32 12.03 -26.78
C VAL A 201 3.62 11.61 -26.10
N ILE A 202 4.14 10.43 -26.43
CA ILE A 202 5.32 9.82 -25.81
C ILE A 202 6.28 9.26 -26.87
N PRO A 203 7.57 9.01 -26.56
CA PRO A 203 8.51 8.47 -27.53
C PRO A 203 8.02 7.17 -28.17
N LYS A 204 8.20 7.01 -29.49
CA LYS A 204 7.73 5.84 -30.28
C LYS A 204 8.15 4.50 -29.67
N LYS A 205 9.34 4.40 -29.07
CA LYS A 205 9.81 3.20 -28.36
C LYS A 205 8.92 2.85 -27.16
N SER A 206 8.55 3.83 -26.35
CA SER A 206 7.65 3.66 -25.20
C SER A 206 6.21 3.38 -25.64
N ALA A 207 5.74 4.03 -26.72
CA ALA A 207 4.43 3.76 -27.31
C ALA A 207 4.29 2.30 -27.77
N LYS A 208 5.27 1.78 -28.51
CA LYS A 208 5.31 0.37 -28.91
C LYS A 208 5.30 -0.58 -27.71
N LYS A 209 6.13 -0.31 -26.70
CA LYS A 209 6.18 -1.11 -25.46
C LYS A 209 4.83 -1.16 -24.76
N LEU A 210 4.15 -0.01 -24.65
CA LEU A 210 2.83 0.08 -24.02
C LEU A 210 1.76 -0.67 -24.82
N HIS A 211 1.75 -0.51 -26.15
CA HIS A 211 0.81 -1.19 -27.02
C HIS A 211 0.97 -2.72 -26.95
N MET A 212 2.22 -3.21 -26.93
CA MET A 212 2.51 -4.64 -26.75
C MET A 212 2.16 -5.17 -25.35
N PHE A 213 2.10 -4.31 -24.33
CA PHE A 213 1.76 -4.75 -22.97
C PHE A 213 0.27 -5.06 -22.81
N PHE A 214 -0.59 -4.38 -23.57
CA PHE A 214 -2.05 -4.54 -23.48
C PHE A 214 -2.65 -5.46 -24.56
N ARG A 215 -1.83 -5.95 -25.50
CA ARG A 215 -2.20 -6.84 -26.60
C ARG A 215 -1.59 -8.21 -26.37
#